data_AF-A0A835VE11-F1
#
_entry.id   AF-A0A835VE11-F1
#
_cell.length_a   1.000
_cell.length_b   1.000
_cell.length_c   1.000
_cell.angle_alpha   90.00
_cell.angle_beta   90.00
_cell.angle_gamma   90.00
#
_symmetry.space_group_name_H-M   'P 1'
#
loop_
_entity.id
_entity.type
_entity.pdbx_description
1 polymer ?
#
loop_
_entity_poly.entity_id
_entity_poly.type
_entity_poly.pdbx_seq_one_letter_code
_entity_poly.pdbx_strand_id
1 'polypeptide(L)'
;MGKKGKERAKERREKRRQEISELRKVPVSPRYRWWSSETIAVVTGANRGIGFEIARQLAVYGLHVVMTYRDAERGRQAAEELRKECLSISSHQLDMTDPASVASFADWVMLQYAGIDILVNNAGINFNLGSENSVEYAEGYRNKLSWNKEDN
;
A
#
# COMPACT_ATOMS: atom_id res chain seq x y z
N MET A 1 4.92 13.75 30.65
CA MET A 1 4.14 14.39 29.58
C MET A 1 2.79 14.86 30.14
N GLY A 2 2.59 16.16 30.38
CA GLY A 2 1.44 16.70 31.13
C GLY A 2 0.10 16.67 30.38
N LYS A 3 -1.02 16.65 31.13
CA LYS A 3 -2.41 16.56 30.66
C LYS A 3 -2.74 17.56 29.53
N LYS A 4 -2.23 18.80 29.66
CA LYS A 4 -2.34 19.91 28.69
C LYS A 4 -1.73 19.58 27.30
N GLY A 5 -0.65 18.82 27.27
CA GLY A 5 0.00 18.41 26.01
C GLY A 5 -0.78 17.34 25.25
N LYS A 6 -1.45 16.42 25.95
CA LYS A 6 -2.30 15.39 25.35
C LYS A 6 -3.55 16.01 24.72
N GLU A 7 -4.14 17.01 25.36
CA GLU A 7 -5.33 17.72 24.89
C GLU A 7 -5.04 18.52 23.61
N ARG A 8 -3.94 19.28 23.59
CA ARG A 8 -3.50 20.00 22.38
C ARG A 8 -3.17 19.07 21.21
N ALA A 9 -2.62 17.88 21.49
CA ALA A 9 -2.35 16.88 20.46
C ALA A 9 -3.65 16.27 19.89
N LYS A 10 -4.67 16.08 20.73
CA LYS A 10 -5.99 15.61 20.30
C LYS A 10 -6.68 16.63 19.39
N GLU A 11 -6.71 17.90 19.81
CA GLU A 11 -7.31 19.00 19.05
C GLU A 11 -6.67 19.16 17.66
N ARG A 12 -5.33 19.09 17.58
CA ARG A 12 -4.61 19.12 16.29
C ARG A 12 -4.99 17.98 15.35
N ARG A 13 -5.17 16.76 15.89
CA ARG A 13 -5.57 15.58 15.10
C ARG A 13 -6.99 15.74 14.56
N GLU A 14 -7.88 16.30 15.38
CA GLU A 14 -9.28 16.52 15.02
C GLU A 14 -9.43 17.60 13.95
N LYS A 15 -8.73 18.72 14.11
CA LYS A 15 -8.65 19.78 13.09
C LYS A 15 -8.11 19.25 11.76
N ARG A 16 -7.01 18.48 11.78
CA ARG A 16 -6.44 17.86 10.58
C ARG A 16 -7.41 16.86 9.93
N ARG A 17 -8.18 16.12 10.72
CA ARG A 17 -9.21 15.21 10.22
C ARG A 17 -10.33 15.96 9.51
N GLN A 18 -10.80 17.08 10.07
CA GLN A 18 -11.80 17.94 9.44
C GLN A 18 -11.27 18.53 8.13
N GLU A 19 -10.06 19.06 8.13
CA GLU A 19 -9.42 19.61 6.92
C GLU A 19 -9.30 18.56 5.80
N ILE A 20 -8.82 17.35 6.12
CA ILE A 20 -8.76 16.23 5.16
C ILE A 20 -10.17 15.84 4.68
N SER A 21 -11.17 15.87 5.56
CA SER A 21 -12.56 15.59 5.19
C SER A 21 -13.11 16.62 4.20
N GLU A 22 -12.77 17.89 4.36
CA GLU A 22 -13.18 18.94 3.40
C GLU A 22 -12.44 18.80 2.07
N LEU A 23 -11.13 18.52 2.08
CA LEU A 23 -10.36 18.27 0.85
C LEU A 23 -10.92 17.09 0.05
N ARG A 24 -11.40 16.03 0.72
CA ARG A 24 -12.01 14.86 0.08
C ARG A 24 -13.33 15.16 -0.63
N LYS A 25 -14.03 16.26 -0.28
CA LYS A 25 -15.26 16.67 -0.97
C LYS A 25 -14.99 17.33 -2.32
N VAL A 26 -13.77 17.79 -2.56
CA VAL A 26 -13.39 18.38 -3.85
C VAL A 26 -13.39 17.25 -4.88
N PRO A 27 -14.32 17.25 -5.86
CA PRO A 27 -14.38 16.19 -6.85
C PRO A 27 -13.10 16.23 -7.67
N VAL A 28 -12.43 15.08 -7.82
CA VAL A 28 -11.42 14.94 -8.86
C VAL A 28 -12.17 15.12 -10.19
N SER A 29 -11.98 16.26 -10.84
CA SER A 29 -12.70 16.62 -12.06
C SER A 29 -12.53 15.50 -13.11
N PRO A 30 -13.64 14.96 -13.67
CA PRO A 30 -13.58 13.94 -14.72
C PRO A 30 -12.75 14.37 -15.93
N ARG A 31 -12.62 15.68 -16.17
CA ARG A 31 -11.89 16.25 -17.31
C ARG A 31 -10.37 16.10 -17.23
N TYR A 32 -9.81 15.73 -16.07
CA TYR A 32 -8.35 15.55 -15.89
C TYR A 32 -7.96 14.11 -15.53
N ARG A 33 -8.91 13.18 -15.64
CA ARG A 33 -8.68 11.78 -15.28
C ARG A 33 -8.22 11.00 -16.51
N TRP A 34 -6.96 10.56 -16.51
CA TRP A 34 -6.43 9.72 -17.59
C TRP A 34 -6.82 8.25 -17.46
N TRP A 35 -7.31 7.82 -16.29
CA TRP A 35 -7.61 6.42 -15.97
C TRP A 35 -9.11 6.10 -16.04
N SER A 36 -9.44 4.84 -16.33
CA SER A 36 -10.80 4.31 -16.48
C SER A 36 -11.03 3.12 -15.54
N SER A 37 -12.18 2.44 -15.69
CA SER A 37 -12.46 1.16 -15.00
C SER A 37 -11.61 -0.01 -15.50
N GLU A 38 -11.01 0.13 -16.68
CA GLU A 38 -10.08 -0.86 -17.25
C GLU A 38 -8.64 -0.64 -16.76
N THR A 39 -8.36 0.51 -16.14
CA THR A 39 -7.04 0.80 -15.58
C THR A 39 -6.76 -0.10 -14.38
N ILE A 40 -5.64 -0.80 -14.44
CA ILE A 40 -5.21 -1.79 -13.47
C ILE A 40 -4.15 -1.19 -12.55
N ALA A 41 -4.46 -1.14 -11.25
CA ALA A 41 -3.51 -0.72 -10.22
C ALA A 41 -3.11 -1.90 -9.33
N VAL A 42 -1.81 -2.15 -9.21
CA VAL A 42 -1.26 -3.09 -8.25
C VAL A 42 -0.82 -2.35 -7.00
N VAL A 43 -1.28 -2.78 -5.83
CA VAL A 43 -0.84 -2.23 -4.54
C VAL A 43 -0.17 -3.33 -3.73
N THR A 44 1.12 -3.16 -3.45
CA THR A 44 1.89 -4.15 -2.68
C THR A 44 1.68 -4.00 -1.17
N GLY A 45 1.58 -5.13 -0.47
CA GLY A 45 1.37 -5.14 0.99
C GLY A 45 0.05 -4.52 1.40
N ALA A 46 -1.00 -4.73 0.59
CA ALA A 46 -2.29 -4.06 0.71
C ALA A 46 -3.23 -4.71 1.73
N ASN A 47 -2.81 -5.75 2.46
CA ASN A 47 -3.67 -6.42 3.44
C ASN A 47 -3.90 -5.63 4.75
N ARG A 48 -3.22 -4.49 4.95
CA ARG A 48 -3.39 -3.63 6.14
C ARG A 48 -2.86 -2.21 5.93
N GLY A 49 -3.17 -1.33 6.87
CA GLY A 49 -2.53 -0.02 7.01
C GLY A 49 -2.70 0.87 5.79
N ILE A 50 -1.62 1.56 5.39
CA ILE A 50 -1.63 2.52 4.28
C ILE A 50 -1.96 1.82 2.94
N GLY A 51 -1.41 0.63 2.69
CA GLY A 51 -1.67 -0.12 1.45
C GLY A 51 -3.13 -0.47 1.27
N PHE A 52 -3.80 -0.89 2.35
CA PHE A 52 -5.23 -1.19 2.34
C PHE A 52 -6.08 0.04 1.97
N GLU A 53 -5.82 1.18 2.61
CA GLU A 53 -6.55 2.41 2.32
C GLU A 53 -6.22 2.95 0.92
N ILE A 54 -4.99 2.82 0.43
CA ILE A 54 -4.65 3.17 -0.96
C ILE A 54 -5.46 2.31 -1.93
N ALA A 55 -5.50 1.00 -1.73
CA ALA A 55 -6.27 0.09 -2.58
C ALA A 55 -7.76 0.46 -2.59
N ARG A 56 -8.32 0.72 -1.41
CA ARG A 56 -9.70 1.17 -1.26
C ARG A 56 -9.97 2.48 -2.00
N GLN A 57 -9.12 3.51 -1.82
CA GLN A 57 -9.32 4.81 -2.46
C GLN A 57 -9.22 4.71 -3.99
N LEU A 58 -8.23 3.98 -4.52
CA LEU A 58 -8.11 3.75 -5.96
C LEU A 58 -9.37 3.07 -6.52
N ALA A 59 -9.88 2.04 -5.83
CA ALA A 59 -11.10 1.37 -6.26
C ALA A 59 -12.35 2.26 -6.13
N VAL A 60 -12.46 3.10 -5.09
CA VAL A 60 -13.52 4.12 -4.94
C VAL A 60 -13.48 5.13 -6.08
N TYR A 61 -12.28 5.49 -6.53
CA TYR A 61 -12.16 6.32 -7.72
C TYR A 61 -12.59 5.55 -8.95
N GLY A 62 -12.60 4.23 -8.98
CA GLY A 62 -13.13 3.43 -10.09
C GLY A 62 -12.04 2.83 -10.98
N LEU A 63 -10.88 2.51 -10.40
CA LEU A 63 -9.91 1.60 -11.02
C LEU A 63 -10.24 0.15 -10.62
N HIS A 64 -9.73 -0.82 -11.37
CA HIS A 64 -9.59 -2.18 -10.87
C HIS A 64 -8.28 -2.29 -10.07
N VAL A 65 -8.35 -2.78 -8.84
CA VAL A 65 -7.19 -2.85 -7.96
C VAL A 65 -6.84 -4.30 -7.64
N VAL A 66 -5.59 -4.66 -7.92
CA VAL A 66 -4.97 -5.92 -7.50
C VAL A 66 -4.22 -5.69 -6.19
N MET A 67 -4.76 -6.24 -5.11
CA MET A 67 -4.12 -6.24 -3.80
C MET A 67 -3.11 -7.38 -3.72
N THR A 68 -1.87 -7.09 -3.30
CA THR A 68 -0.89 -8.14 -3.03
C THR A 68 -0.48 -8.20 -1.57
N TYR A 69 -0.10 -9.40 -1.13
CA TYR A 69 0.20 -9.71 0.26
C TYR A 69 1.12 -10.93 0.35
N ARG A 70 1.88 -11.04 1.43
CA ARG A 70 2.68 -12.23 1.73
C ARG A 70 1.85 -13.33 2.38
N ASP A 71 1.00 -12.96 3.34
CA ASP A 71 0.12 -13.87 4.08
C ASP A 71 -1.21 -14.04 3.33
N ALA A 72 -1.42 -15.22 2.76
CA ALA A 72 -2.57 -15.49 1.91
C ALA A 72 -3.91 -15.39 2.63
N GLU A 73 -3.97 -15.78 3.90
CA GLU A 73 -5.22 -15.79 4.66
C GLU A 73 -5.65 -14.37 5.02
N ARG A 74 -4.74 -13.60 5.62
CA ARG A 74 -5.00 -12.18 5.92
C ARG A 74 -5.28 -11.37 4.67
N GLY A 75 -4.60 -11.72 3.59
CA GLY A 75 -4.78 -11.12 2.29
C GLY A 75 -6.18 -11.28 1.72
N ARG A 76 -6.69 -12.52 1.68
CA ARG A 76 -8.04 -12.81 1.18
C ARG A 76 -9.11 -12.15 2.01
N GLN A 77 -8.96 -12.14 3.34
CA GLN A 77 -9.90 -11.47 4.25
C GLN A 77 -9.98 -9.97 3.95
N ALA A 78 -8.82 -9.29 3.83
CA ALA A 78 -8.77 -7.88 3.50
C ALA A 78 -9.40 -7.57 2.12
N ALA A 79 -9.14 -8.39 1.11
CA ALA A 79 -9.76 -8.21 -0.21
C ALA A 79 -11.28 -8.42 -0.17
N GLU A 80 -11.78 -9.36 0.64
CA GLU A 80 -13.20 -9.59 0.84
C GLU A 80 -13.89 -8.41 1.53
N GLU A 81 -13.23 -7.78 2.51
CA GLU A 81 -13.73 -6.56 3.17
C GLU A 81 -13.98 -5.44 2.15
N LEU A 82 -13.06 -5.20 1.22
CA LEU A 82 -13.24 -4.18 0.19
C LEU A 82 -14.27 -4.58 -0.88
N ARG A 83 -14.36 -5.87 -1.24
CA ARG A 83 -15.38 -6.35 -2.18
C ARG A 83 -16.80 -6.18 -1.63
N LYS A 84 -16.99 -6.28 -0.31
CA LYS A 84 -18.27 -5.96 0.36
C LYS A 84 -18.68 -4.49 0.26
N GLU A 85 -17.74 -3.59 -0.01
CA GLU A 85 -18.01 -2.19 -0.35
C GLU A 85 -18.38 -2.00 -1.84
N CYS A 86 -18.62 -3.09 -2.59
CA CYS A 86 -18.88 -3.11 -4.03
C CYS A 86 -17.72 -2.54 -4.87
N LEU A 87 -16.48 -2.67 -4.38
CA LEU A 87 -15.29 -2.19 -5.04
C LEU A 87 -14.68 -3.24 -5.98
N SER A 88 -14.10 -2.78 -7.09
CA SER A 88 -13.45 -3.63 -8.10
C SER A 88 -12.06 -4.09 -7.62
N ILE A 89 -12.04 -5.21 -6.90
CA ILE A 89 -10.84 -5.74 -6.23
C ILE A 89 -10.57 -7.18 -6.66
N SER A 90 -9.32 -7.43 -7.04
CA SER A 90 -8.72 -8.77 -7.11
C SER A 90 -7.58 -8.87 -6.13
N SER A 91 -7.13 -10.08 -5.84
CA SER A 91 -5.98 -10.26 -4.97
C SER A 91 -5.12 -11.46 -5.31
N HIS A 92 -3.82 -11.34 -5.07
CA HIS A 92 -2.84 -12.38 -5.36
C HIS A 92 -1.72 -12.37 -4.33
N GLN A 93 -1.22 -13.56 -3.99
CA GLN A 93 -0.07 -13.65 -3.10
C GLN A 93 1.19 -13.15 -3.83
N LEU A 94 2.00 -12.35 -3.15
CA LEU A 94 3.29 -11.88 -3.65
C LEU A 94 4.27 -11.77 -2.48
N ASP A 95 5.31 -12.59 -2.51
CA ASP A 95 6.49 -12.39 -1.69
C ASP A 95 7.61 -11.80 -2.54
N MET A 96 7.89 -10.51 -2.37
CA MET A 96 8.91 -9.79 -3.15
C MET A 96 10.34 -10.25 -2.86
N THR A 97 10.55 -11.06 -1.81
CA THR A 97 11.86 -11.66 -1.52
C THR A 97 12.07 -13.01 -2.22
N ASP A 98 11.04 -13.56 -2.86
CA ASP A 98 11.10 -14.83 -3.60
C ASP A 98 10.89 -14.56 -5.11
N PRO A 99 11.94 -14.71 -5.94
CA PRO A 99 11.84 -14.52 -7.39
C PRO A 99 10.79 -15.41 -8.06
N ALA A 100 10.55 -16.62 -7.55
CA ALA A 100 9.52 -17.50 -8.11
C ALA A 100 8.12 -16.96 -7.83
N SER A 101 7.88 -16.40 -6.64
CA SER A 101 6.64 -15.71 -6.30
C SER A 101 6.41 -14.48 -7.19
N VAL A 102 7.47 -13.69 -7.46
CA VAL A 102 7.39 -12.52 -8.35
C VAL A 102 7.05 -12.94 -9.78
N ALA A 103 7.71 -13.97 -10.31
CA ALA A 103 7.44 -14.48 -11.66
C ALA A 103 6.01 -15.02 -11.79
N SER A 104 5.57 -15.84 -10.81
CA SER A 104 4.20 -16.36 -10.75
C SER A 104 3.15 -15.25 -10.74
N PHE A 105 3.38 -14.18 -9.98
CA PHE A 105 2.50 -13.02 -9.97
C PHE A 105 2.50 -12.27 -11.30
N ALA A 106 3.68 -12.05 -11.89
CA ALA A 106 3.79 -11.36 -13.18
C ALA A 106 3.06 -12.12 -14.29
N ASP A 107 3.25 -13.44 -14.38
CA ASP A 107 2.56 -14.31 -15.34
C ASP A 107 1.04 -14.25 -15.14
N TRP A 108 0.58 -14.32 -13.88
CA TRP A 108 -0.83 -14.22 -13.56
C TRP A 108 -1.43 -12.87 -13.98
N VAL A 109 -0.76 -11.76 -13.69
CA VAL A 109 -1.22 -10.42 -14.09
C VAL A 109 -1.27 -10.28 -15.60
N MET A 110 -0.24 -10.75 -16.31
CA MET A 110 -0.20 -10.72 -17.77
C MET A 110 -1.35 -11.54 -18.37
N LEU A 111 -1.64 -12.71 -17.80
CA LEU A 111 -2.72 -13.56 -18.27
C LEU A 111 -4.11 -12.96 -18.01
N GLN A 112 -4.33 -12.36 -16.85
CA GLN A 112 -5.64 -11.85 -16.45
C GLN A 112 -5.96 -10.47 -17.03
N TYR A 113 -4.94 -9.62 -17.19
CA TYR A 113 -5.14 -8.19 -17.45
C TYR A 113 -4.28 -7.63 -18.58
N ALA A 114 -3.44 -8.45 -19.23
CA ALA A 114 -2.49 -8.04 -20.27
C ALA A 114 -1.45 -6.99 -19.82
N GLY A 115 -1.37 -6.66 -18.53
CA GLY A 115 -0.42 -5.70 -17.99
C GLY A 115 -0.93 -4.95 -16.76
N ILE A 116 -0.19 -3.91 -16.36
CA ILE A 116 -0.55 -2.97 -15.28
C ILE A 116 -0.30 -1.54 -15.74
N ASP A 117 -1.12 -0.61 -15.25
CA ASP A 117 -0.95 0.82 -15.51
C ASP A 117 -0.30 1.55 -14.33
N ILE A 118 -0.60 1.09 -13.11
CA ILE A 118 -0.14 1.71 -11.87
C ILE A 118 0.45 0.64 -10.97
N LEU A 119 1.66 0.90 -10.46
CA LEU A 119 2.29 0.11 -9.41
C LEU A 119 2.55 0.97 -8.18
N VAL A 120 1.96 0.58 -7.05
CA VAL A 120 2.20 1.18 -5.74
C VAL A 120 3.12 0.26 -4.93
N ASN A 121 4.39 0.65 -4.84
CA ASN A 121 5.40 0.00 -4.01
C ASN A 121 5.25 0.37 -2.53
N ASN A 122 4.19 -0.12 -1.89
CA ASN A 122 3.85 0.17 -0.51
C ASN A 122 4.34 -0.91 0.48
N ALA A 123 4.60 -2.14 0.04
CA ALA A 123 5.07 -3.18 0.94
C ALA A 123 6.40 -2.80 1.60
N GLY A 124 6.39 -2.73 2.93
CA GLY A 124 7.55 -2.40 3.75
C GLY A 124 7.53 -3.17 5.06
N ILE A 125 8.71 -3.59 5.52
CA ILE A 125 8.89 -4.26 6.80
C ILE A 125 9.68 -3.32 7.70
N ASN A 126 9.20 -3.11 8.92
CA ASN A 126 9.94 -2.37 9.93
C ASN A 126 10.54 -3.37 10.91
N PHE A 127 11.87 -3.50 10.93
CA PHE A 127 12.59 -4.42 11.81
C PHE A 127 12.93 -3.80 13.18
N ASN A 128 12.41 -2.61 13.50
CA ASN A 128 12.68 -1.99 14.79
C ASN A 128 11.95 -2.72 15.92
N LEU A 129 12.65 -3.64 16.58
CA LEU A 129 12.37 -4.02 17.96
C LEU A 129 12.59 -2.74 18.78
N GLY A 130 11.53 -2.17 19.33
CA GLY A 130 11.47 -0.80 19.88
C GLY A 130 12.42 -0.46 21.05
N SER A 131 13.46 -1.25 21.32
CA SER A 131 14.53 -1.00 22.27
C SER A 131 15.87 -0.57 21.65
N GLU A 132 16.05 -0.63 20.32
CA GLU A 132 17.34 -0.33 19.66
C GLU A 132 17.30 0.88 18.71
N ASN A 133 16.53 1.92 19.03
CA ASN A 133 16.69 3.21 18.37
C ASN A 133 17.89 3.98 18.94
N SER A 134 19.07 3.36 19.00
CA SER A 134 20.32 4.09 19.23
C SER A 134 20.92 4.49 17.89
N VAL A 135 21.40 5.73 17.80
CA VAL A 135 22.06 6.31 16.60
C VAL A 135 23.31 5.52 16.20
N GLU A 136 23.78 4.65 17.10
CA GLU A 136 25.00 3.84 17.05
C GLU A 136 24.95 2.72 16.00
N TYR A 137 23.76 2.32 15.52
CA TYR A 137 23.60 1.30 14.47
C TYR A 137 23.20 1.86 13.09
N ALA A 138 23.29 3.17 12.88
CA ALA A 138 23.04 3.76 11.57
C ALA A 138 24.00 3.21 10.49
N GLU A 139 25.21 2.79 10.87
CA GLU A 139 26.18 2.19 9.94
C GLU A 139 25.90 0.72 9.60
N GLY A 140 25.12 0.01 10.41
CA GLY A 140 24.75 -1.40 10.15
C GLY A 140 23.81 -1.58 8.95
N TYR A 141 23.04 -0.54 8.60
CA TYR A 141 22.13 -0.56 7.45
C TYR A 141 22.86 -0.39 6.11
N ARG A 142 24.08 0.16 6.10
CA ARG A 142 24.86 0.39 4.88
C ARG A 142 25.40 -0.91 4.27
N ASN A 143 25.76 -1.89 5.11
CA ASN A 143 26.37 -3.15 4.68
C ASN A 143 25.38 -4.23 4.22
N LYS A 144 24.06 -3.98 4.30
CA LYS A 144 23.03 -4.86 3.69
C LYS A 144 22.45 -4.32 2.38
N LEU A 145 22.71 -3.05 2.05
CA LEU A 145 22.38 -2.43 0.77
C LEU A 145 23.46 -2.63 -0.31
N SER A 146 24.55 -3.33 0.01
CA SER A 146 25.62 -3.70 -0.94
C SER A 146 25.27 -4.88 -1.86
N TRP A 147 24.09 -5.49 -1.72
CA TRP A 147 23.58 -6.46 -2.70
C TRP A 147 23.00 -5.77 -3.93
N ASN A 148 23.83 -5.13 -4.77
CA ASN A 148 23.54 -4.78 -6.17
C ASN A 148 24.68 -4.04 -6.90
N LYS A 149 25.95 -4.32 -6.60
CA LYS A 149 27.06 -4.02 -7.52
C LYS A 149 28.08 -5.14 -7.42
N GLU A 150 28.37 -5.78 -8.55
CA GLU A 150 29.16 -7.02 -8.71
C GLU A 150 28.26 -8.24 -8.41
N ASP A 151 27.71 -8.92 -9.41
CA ASP A 151 28.47 -9.67 -10.42
C ASP A 151 27.91 -9.56 -11.85
N ASN A 152 28.86 -9.59 -12.79
CA ASN A 152 28.73 -9.76 -14.24
C ASN A 152 29.10 -11.20 -14.58
#